data_AF-A0A932ZE93-F1
#
_entry.id   AF-A0A932ZE93-F1
#
_cell.length_a   1.000
_cell.length_b   1.000
_cell.length_c   1.000
_cell.angle_alpha   90.00
_cell.angle_beta   90.00
_cell.angle_gamma   90.00
#
_symmetry.space_group_name_H-M   'P 1'
#
loop_
_entity.id
_entity.type
_entity.pdbx_description
1 polymer ?
#
loop_
_entity_poly.entity_id
_entity_poly.type
_entity_poly.pdbx_seq_one_letter_code
_entity_poly.pdbx_strand_id
1 'polypeptide(L)'
;DYLRNSLDTDAYYGRQARWGEIEVPFYSAGNWSGAGLHLRGNTEAFVRAGSKHKKLRIHAGTHYHPFYAEEARHDQMRFLDHWLKGSDSGLLDEPPVKLLIRTGGGKGYHWRHENEWPLRRTQWTKFYLQPAREGAGAAGPVEGALTITAPKTRKSISYSASGMTKAGVASASWTATALAGSLQRLGVSFETAPLPADTEITGPINLVLWVSSTTEDMDIFATIRNIDPDGKDVWEIGQQQQPVPVAKGWLRASHRKLDRELSLPYRPYHAHDERQWLKPGEIVQVEVEIWPTCMVFRKGHRIRLDIQPKDGVGSAPYTHYSADYNVGTNTIFTGGSTASYLLLPVIPKK
;
A
#
# COMPACT_ATOMS: atom_id res chain seq x y z
N ASP A 1 27.77 7.31 2.61
CA ASP A 1 27.14 8.28 1.69
C ASP A 1 25.67 8.09 1.42
N TYR A 2 25.15 6.90 1.11
CA TYR A 2 23.74 6.74 0.70
C TYR A 2 22.72 7.21 1.76
N LEU A 3 22.95 7.01 3.06
CA LEU A 3 22.05 7.51 4.11
C LEU A 3 21.96 9.05 4.18
N ARG A 4 22.89 9.76 3.52
CA ARG A 4 22.90 11.22 3.42
C ARG A 4 22.27 11.72 2.13
N ASN A 5 22.09 10.85 1.13
CA ASN A 5 21.40 11.20 -0.09
C ASN A 5 19.93 10.79 0.04
N SER A 6 19.05 11.73 -0.26
CA SER A 6 17.61 11.55 -0.18
C SER A 6 16.95 11.62 -1.55
N LEU A 7 17.71 11.87 -2.59
CA LEU A 7 17.24 11.92 -3.97
C LEU A 7 17.82 10.72 -4.73
N ASP A 8 17.00 10.17 -5.63
CA ASP A 8 17.38 9.15 -6.61
C ASP A 8 18.20 9.80 -7.73
N THR A 9 19.33 10.38 -7.34
CA THR A 9 20.38 10.86 -8.25
C THR A 9 21.41 9.75 -8.47
N ASP A 10 22.51 10.07 -9.16
CA ASP A 10 23.62 9.13 -9.46
C ASP A 10 24.09 8.29 -8.27
N ALA A 11 23.88 8.76 -7.03
CA ALA A 11 24.21 7.99 -5.84
C ALA A 11 23.52 6.61 -5.77
N TYR A 12 22.35 6.43 -6.37
CA TYR A 12 21.62 5.15 -6.42
C TYR A 12 21.85 4.36 -7.73
N TYR A 13 22.67 4.89 -8.63
CA TYR A 13 23.08 4.19 -9.85
C TYR A 13 23.67 2.81 -9.53
N GLY A 14 23.30 1.80 -10.31
CA GLY A 14 23.70 0.41 -10.10
C GLY A 14 23.03 -0.30 -8.91
N ARG A 15 22.12 0.36 -8.17
CA ARG A 15 21.34 -0.26 -7.07
C ARG A 15 19.90 -0.58 -7.45
N GLN A 16 19.51 -0.24 -8.67
CA GLN A 16 18.24 -0.62 -9.27
C GLN A 16 18.49 -1.72 -10.30
N ALA A 17 17.63 -2.74 -10.31
CA ALA A 17 17.75 -3.80 -11.29
C ALA A 17 17.46 -3.27 -12.70
N ARG A 18 18.28 -3.67 -13.67
CA ARG A 18 18.06 -3.40 -15.10
C ARG A 18 17.09 -4.45 -15.64
N TRP A 19 15.80 -4.28 -15.31
CA TRP A 19 14.78 -5.31 -15.53
C TRP A 19 14.77 -5.88 -16.96
N GLY A 20 14.87 -5.02 -17.97
CA GLY A 20 14.86 -5.44 -19.39
C GLY A 20 16.01 -6.37 -19.77
N GLU A 21 17.12 -6.38 -19.03
CA GLU A 21 18.28 -7.26 -19.28
C GLU A 21 18.16 -8.62 -18.59
N ILE A 22 17.14 -8.81 -17.74
CA ILE A 22 16.90 -10.07 -17.04
C ILE A 22 16.08 -10.97 -17.96
N GLU A 23 16.76 -11.79 -18.76
CA GLU A 23 16.15 -12.72 -19.71
C GLU A 23 16.04 -14.17 -19.19
N VAL A 24 16.77 -14.49 -18.11
CA VAL A 24 16.78 -15.83 -17.52
C VAL A 24 15.39 -16.22 -16.97
N PRO A 25 15.00 -17.51 -17.02
CA PRO A 25 13.80 -17.96 -16.33
C PRO A 25 13.85 -17.67 -14.84
N PHE A 26 12.75 -17.21 -14.25
CA PHE A 26 12.68 -16.97 -12.80
C PHE A 26 11.30 -17.25 -12.21
N TYR A 27 11.30 -17.55 -10.92
CA TYR A 27 10.09 -17.67 -10.11
C TYR A 27 10.17 -16.70 -8.91
N SER A 28 9.50 -15.56 -9.03
CA SER A 28 9.48 -14.51 -8.00
C SER A 28 8.47 -14.85 -6.91
N ALA A 29 8.90 -14.86 -5.64
CA ALA A 29 8.04 -15.09 -4.48
C ALA A 29 7.87 -13.80 -3.67
N GLY A 30 6.64 -13.27 -3.62
CA GLY A 30 6.26 -12.11 -2.81
C GLY A 30 5.44 -12.49 -1.58
N ASN A 31 5.27 -11.53 -0.67
CA ASN A 31 4.45 -11.69 0.54
C ASN A 31 3.51 -10.49 0.74
N TRP A 32 2.19 -10.74 0.76
CA TRP A 32 1.17 -9.72 0.99
C TRP A 32 1.28 -9.01 2.34
N SER A 33 1.78 -9.70 3.36
CA SER A 33 1.87 -9.18 4.73
C SER A 33 3.28 -8.69 5.10
N GLY A 34 4.17 -8.62 4.12
CA GLY A 34 5.53 -8.06 4.22
C GLY A 34 5.67 -6.66 3.62
N ALA A 35 4.71 -5.77 3.85
CA ALA A 35 4.77 -4.40 3.37
C ALA A 35 6.02 -3.66 3.92
N GLY A 36 6.65 -2.83 3.09
CA GLY A 36 7.84 -2.04 3.42
C GLY A 36 9.18 -2.65 2.98
N LEU A 37 9.23 -3.88 2.47
CA LEU A 37 10.47 -4.50 1.96
C LEU A 37 10.33 -5.05 0.53
N HIS A 38 10.02 -6.33 0.37
CA HIS A 38 10.26 -7.04 -0.91
C HIS A 38 9.10 -6.97 -1.91
N LEU A 39 7.85 -6.89 -1.43
CA LEU A 39 6.64 -7.10 -2.24
C LEU A 39 6.60 -6.23 -3.51
N ARG A 40 6.93 -4.94 -3.40
CA ARG A 40 6.98 -4.03 -4.55
C ARG A 40 7.97 -4.53 -5.61
N GLY A 41 9.19 -4.89 -5.20
CA GLY A 41 10.22 -5.41 -6.09
C GLY A 41 9.82 -6.73 -6.77
N ASN A 42 9.11 -7.63 -6.05
CA ASN A 42 8.63 -8.89 -6.63
C ASN A 42 7.65 -8.67 -7.79
N THR A 43 6.70 -7.76 -7.61
CA THR A 43 5.71 -7.42 -8.64
C THR A 43 6.33 -6.63 -9.80
N GLU A 44 7.25 -5.71 -9.51
CA GLU A 44 8.02 -5.00 -10.54
C GLU A 44 8.87 -5.93 -11.40
N ALA A 45 9.56 -6.89 -10.78
CA ALA A 45 10.35 -7.88 -11.50
C ALA A 45 9.47 -8.66 -12.49
N PHE A 46 8.29 -9.12 -12.05
CA PHE A 46 7.37 -9.85 -12.91
C PHE A 46 6.88 -8.99 -14.09
N VAL A 47 6.52 -7.72 -13.84
CA VAL A 47 6.00 -6.84 -14.89
C VAL A 47 7.10 -6.45 -15.87
N ARG A 48 8.27 -6.04 -15.38
CA ARG A 48 9.28 -5.31 -16.17
C ARG A 48 10.41 -6.19 -16.71
N ALA A 49 10.62 -7.39 -16.17
CA ALA A 49 11.71 -8.23 -16.64
C ALA A 49 11.51 -8.69 -18.09
N GLY A 50 12.62 -8.71 -18.86
CA GLY A 50 12.66 -9.15 -20.26
C GLY A 50 12.42 -10.65 -20.47
N SER A 51 12.55 -11.44 -19.39
CA SER A 51 12.35 -12.89 -19.42
C SER A 51 10.96 -13.28 -19.94
N LYS A 52 10.96 -14.21 -20.89
CA LYS A 52 9.75 -14.87 -21.42
C LYS A 52 9.24 -15.97 -20.48
N HIS A 53 10.05 -16.38 -19.51
CA HIS A 53 9.81 -17.52 -18.64
C HIS A 53 9.79 -17.08 -17.18
N LYS A 54 8.80 -16.24 -16.86
CA LYS A 54 8.64 -15.64 -15.54
C LYS A 54 7.39 -16.14 -14.85
N LYS A 55 7.54 -16.50 -13.58
CA LYS A 55 6.43 -16.83 -12.68
C LYS A 55 6.42 -15.92 -11.45
N LEU A 56 5.23 -15.70 -10.91
CA LEU A 56 4.98 -14.91 -9.71
C LEU A 56 4.11 -15.71 -8.75
N ARG A 57 4.62 -15.97 -7.55
CA ARG A 57 3.87 -16.53 -6.43
C ARG A 57 3.79 -15.48 -5.34
N ILE A 58 2.60 -15.19 -4.82
CA ILE A 58 2.48 -14.27 -3.68
C ILE A 58 1.68 -14.92 -2.56
N HIS A 59 2.33 -15.12 -1.43
CA HIS A 59 1.79 -15.77 -0.23
C HIS A 59 1.46 -14.74 0.86
N ALA A 60 1.04 -15.22 2.03
CA ALA A 60 0.93 -14.45 3.27
C ALA A 60 1.66 -15.17 4.41
N GLY A 61 1.68 -14.57 5.60
CA GLY A 61 2.30 -15.14 6.80
C GLY A 61 3.74 -14.67 7.00
N THR A 62 4.53 -15.47 7.73
CA THR A 62 5.88 -15.07 8.11
C THR A 62 6.82 -14.98 6.91
N HIS A 63 7.96 -14.31 7.08
CA HIS A 63 8.92 -14.12 6.00
C HIS A 63 9.53 -15.44 5.50
N TYR A 64 9.80 -16.40 6.40
CA TYR A 64 10.58 -17.61 6.07
C TYR A 64 9.73 -18.87 5.96
N HIS A 65 8.65 -19.01 6.74
CA HIS A 65 7.89 -20.26 6.80
C HIS A 65 7.33 -20.67 5.42
N PRO A 66 6.74 -19.75 4.62
CA PRO A 66 6.22 -20.10 3.31
C PRO A 66 7.29 -20.54 2.32
N PHE A 67 8.57 -20.22 2.51
CA PHE A 67 9.66 -20.73 1.67
C PHE A 67 9.94 -22.22 1.92
N TYR A 68 9.87 -22.66 3.19
CA TYR A 68 10.14 -24.04 3.60
C TYR A 68 8.90 -24.94 3.61
N ALA A 69 7.70 -24.36 3.49
CA ALA A 69 6.45 -25.10 3.41
C ALA A 69 6.47 -26.10 2.25
N GLU A 70 5.88 -27.28 2.44
CA GLU A 70 5.86 -28.36 1.46
C GLU A 70 5.34 -27.89 0.09
N GLU A 71 4.26 -27.14 0.07
CA GLU A 71 3.66 -26.58 -1.15
C GLU A 71 4.61 -25.62 -1.89
N ALA A 72 5.50 -24.89 -1.19
CA ALA A 72 6.49 -24.04 -1.83
C ALA A 72 7.73 -24.80 -2.28
N ARG A 73 8.15 -25.82 -1.52
CA ARG A 73 9.22 -26.72 -1.96
C ARG A 73 8.82 -27.47 -3.24
N HIS A 74 7.57 -27.91 -3.36
CA HIS A 74 7.08 -28.53 -4.59
C HIS A 74 7.13 -27.57 -5.79
N ASP A 75 6.70 -26.31 -5.62
CA ASP A 75 6.80 -25.29 -6.66
C ASP A 75 8.27 -25.01 -7.06
N GLN A 76 9.18 -24.94 -6.08
CA GLN A 76 10.62 -24.77 -6.32
C GLN A 76 11.21 -25.96 -7.08
N MET A 77 10.90 -27.19 -6.65
CA MET A 77 11.40 -28.41 -7.30
C MET A 77 10.89 -28.51 -8.74
N ARG A 78 9.59 -28.28 -8.98
CA ARG A 78 9.03 -28.28 -10.35
C ARG A 78 9.71 -27.25 -11.24
N PHE A 79 9.99 -26.06 -10.72
CA PHE A 79 10.71 -25.03 -11.46
C PHE A 79 12.14 -25.44 -11.81
N LEU A 80 12.90 -25.92 -10.82
CA LEU A 80 14.29 -26.33 -11.00
C LEU A 80 14.41 -27.58 -11.88
N ASP A 81 13.53 -28.58 -11.72
CA ASP A 81 13.53 -29.79 -12.53
C ASP A 81 13.26 -29.47 -14.01
N HIS A 82 12.36 -28.53 -14.30
CA HIS A 82 12.09 -28.11 -15.67
C HIS A 82 13.30 -27.42 -16.31
N TRP A 83 13.83 -26.38 -15.66
CA TRP A 83 14.87 -25.53 -16.27
C TRP A 83 16.28 -26.09 -16.17
N LEU A 84 16.58 -26.89 -15.13
CA LEU A 84 17.93 -27.42 -14.89
C LEU A 84 18.10 -28.88 -15.29
N LYS A 85 17.03 -29.69 -15.31
CA LYS A 85 17.08 -31.11 -15.69
C LYS A 85 16.38 -31.41 -17.02
N GLY A 86 15.61 -30.46 -17.57
CA GLY A 86 14.82 -30.68 -18.77
C GLY A 86 13.63 -31.62 -18.56
N SER A 87 13.22 -31.84 -17.30
CA SER A 87 12.09 -32.71 -16.97
C SER A 87 10.75 -32.02 -17.28
N ASP A 88 9.78 -32.79 -17.77
CA ASP A 88 8.39 -32.33 -17.79
C ASP A 88 7.81 -32.37 -16.38
N SER A 89 7.82 -31.22 -15.71
CA SER A 89 7.25 -31.03 -14.38
C SER A 89 5.84 -30.45 -14.40
N GLY A 90 5.24 -30.30 -15.59
CA GLY A 90 3.97 -29.59 -15.80
C GLY A 90 4.04 -28.10 -15.43
N LEU A 91 5.23 -27.52 -15.24
CA LEU A 91 5.42 -26.12 -14.85
C LEU A 91 4.79 -25.16 -15.86
N LEU A 92 4.88 -25.48 -17.15
CA LEU A 92 4.39 -24.61 -18.22
C LEU A 92 2.87 -24.71 -18.46
N ASP A 93 2.21 -25.73 -17.88
CA ASP A 93 0.78 -25.97 -18.07
C ASP A 93 -0.09 -25.10 -17.16
N GLU A 94 0.47 -24.61 -16.05
CA GLU A 94 -0.23 -23.75 -15.11
C GLU A 94 0.05 -22.26 -15.38
N PRO A 95 -0.91 -21.36 -15.12
CA PRO A 95 -0.71 -19.93 -15.32
C PRO A 95 0.51 -19.36 -14.59
N PRO A 96 1.14 -18.29 -15.11
CA PRO A 96 2.37 -17.72 -14.57
C PRO A 96 2.19 -17.03 -13.21
N VAL A 97 0.96 -16.71 -12.79
CA VAL A 97 0.68 -16.00 -11.55
C VAL A 97 -0.12 -16.88 -10.59
N LYS A 98 0.39 -17.06 -9.37
CA LYS A 98 -0.23 -17.84 -8.29
C LYS A 98 -0.38 -16.95 -7.04
N LEU A 99 -1.62 -16.60 -6.70
CA LEU A 99 -1.94 -15.63 -5.64
C LEU A 99 -2.65 -16.32 -4.48
N LEU A 100 -2.22 -16.06 -3.26
CA LEU A 100 -2.96 -16.45 -2.06
C LEU A 100 -4.05 -15.41 -1.79
N ILE A 101 -5.31 -15.79 -1.95
CA ILE A 101 -6.47 -14.93 -1.74
C ILE A 101 -6.75 -14.83 -0.24
N ARG A 102 -6.54 -13.64 0.33
CA ARG A 102 -6.78 -13.38 1.77
C ARG A 102 -8.24 -13.05 2.03
N THR A 103 -8.75 -13.47 3.18
CA THR A 103 -10.13 -13.18 3.64
C THR A 103 -10.15 -12.57 5.06
N GLY A 104 -8.99 -12.14 5.58
CA GLY A 104 -8.83 -11.66 6.95
C GLY A 104 -8.61 -12.76 7.99
N GLY A 105 -7.90 -12.42 9.06
CA GLY A 105 -7.77 -13.26 10.26
C GLY A 105 -6.77 -14.43 10.14
N GLY A 106 -5.98 -14.50 9.06
CA GLY A 106 -4.93 -15.49 8.87
C GLY A 106 -5.41 -16.93 8.62
N LYS A 107 -6.71 -17.14 8.35
CA LYS A 107 -7.34 -18.45 8.15
C LYS A 107 -8.27 -18.45 6.94
N GLY A 108 -8.44 -19.62 6.33
CA GLY A 108 -9.38 -19.80 5.21
C GLY A 108 -8.90 -19.20 3.88
N TYR A 109 -7.59 -18.96 3.75
CA TYR A 109 -7.02 -18.46 2.51
C TYR A 109 -6.90 -19.59 1.50
N HIS A 110 -7.05 -19.26 0.22
CA HIS A 110 -6.96 -20.24 -0.85
C HIS A 110 -6.09 -19.71 -1.99
N TRP A 111 -5.44 -20.62 -2.69
CA TRP A 111 -4.62 -20.28 -3.85
C TRP A 111 -5.48 -20.11 -5.10
N ARG A 112 -5.13 -19.14 -5.94
CA ARG A 112 -5.75 -18.95 -7.25
C ARG A 112 -4.69 -18.65 -8.30
N HIS A 113 -4.83 -19.29 -9.45
CA HIS A 113 -3.98 -19.05 -10.62
C HIS A 113 -4.60 -17.99 -11.53
N GLU A 114 -3.75 -17.13 -12.09
CA GLU A 114 -4.08 -16.05 -13.01
C GLU A 114 -3.04 -15.97 -14.14
N ASN A 115 -3.47 -15.51 -15.31
CA ASN A 115 -2.61 -15.45 -16.49
C ASN A 115 -1.72 -14.20 -16.55
N GLU A 116 -2.03 -13.19 -15.73
CA GLU A 116 -1.45 -11.87 -15.84
C GLU A 116 -1.51 -11.11 -14.51
N TRP A 117 -0.62 -10.14 -14.37
CA TRP A 117 -0.57 -9.22 -13.26
C TRP A 117 -0.26 -7.79 -13.76
N PRO A 118 -1.06 -6.77 -13.42
CA PRO A 118 -2.36 -6.86 -12.73
C PRO A 118 -3.41 -7.67 -13.53
N LEU A 119 -4.48 -8.12 -12.87
CA LEU A 119 -5.53 -8.93 -13.51
C LEU A 119 -6.27 -8.09 -14.57
N ARG A 120 -6.44 -8.59 -15.81
CA ARG A 120 -7.12 -7.82 -16.89
C ARG A 120 -8.57 -7.49 -16.59
N ARG A 121 -9.26 -8.35 -15.85
CA ARG A 121 -10.66 -8.14 -15.44
C ARG A 121 -10.83 -7.09 -14.32
N THR A 122 -9.76 -6.43 -13.90
CA THR A 122 -9.81 -5.41 -12.85
C THR A 122 -10.72 -4.25 -13.25
N GLN A 123 -11.68 -3.94 -12.38
CA GLN A 123 -12.51 -2.75 -12.45
C GLN A 123 -11.92 -1.67 -11.55
N TRP A 124 -11.13 -0.78 -12.14
CA TRP A 124 -10.53 0.36 -11.45
C TRP A 124 -11.60 1.33 -10.95
N THR A 125 -11.90 1.27 -9.66
CA THR A 125 -13.03 1.97 -9.05
C THR A 125 -12.55 3.09 -8.14
N LYS A 126 -13.01 4.32 -8.41
CA LYS A 126 -12.69 5.50 -7.57
C LYS A 126 -13.62 5.56 -6.37
N PHE A 127 -13.01 5.65 -5.19
CA PHE A 127 -13.67 5.95 -3.93
C PHE A 127 -13.23 7.34 -3.47
N TYR A 128 -14.09 8.33 -3.69
CA TYR A 128 -13.86 9.73 -3.32
C TYR A 128 -13.97 9.93 -1.81
N LEU A 129 -13.04 10.72 -1.28
CA LEU A 129 -13.04 11.10 0.13
C LEU A 129 -14.11 12.18 0.35
N GLN A 130 -14.99 11.96 1.32
CA GLN A 130 -16.04 12.90 1.70
C GLN A 130 -16.02 13.11 3.22
N PRO A 131 -15.51 14.25 3.71
CA PRO A 131 -15.50 14.52 5.14
C PRO A 131 -16.93 14.74 5.66
N ALA A 132 -17.23 14.22 6.84
CA ALA A 132 -18.54 14.37 7.49
C ALA A 132 -18.78 15.82 7.95
N ARG A 133 -17.70 16.52 8.32
CA ARG A 133 -17.68 17.93 8.69
C ARG A 133 -16.46 18.63 8.09
N GLU A 134 -16.55 19.93 7.86
CA GLU A 134 -15.38 20.73 7.48
C GLU A 134 -14.55 21.14 8.70
N GLY A 135 -13.25 21.39 8.45
CA GLY A 135 -12.32 21.90 9.46
C GLY A 135 -11.48 20.81 10.11
N ALA A 136 -11.12 20.98 11.38
CA ALA A 136 -10.26 20.03 12.08
C ALA A 136 -10.93 18.64 12.19
N GLY A 137 -10.15 17.56 12.04
CA GLY A 137 -10.60 16.20 12.33
C GLY A 137 -11.21 16.10 13.74
N ALA A 138 -12.32 15.36 13.88
CA ALA A 138 -12.93 15.12 15.19
C ALA A 138 -12.13 14.06 15.96
N ALA A 139 -12.36 13.96 17.28
CA ALA A 139 -11.80 12.88 18.10
C ALA A 139 -12.52 11.52 17.88
N GLY A 140 -13.36 11.40 16.86
CA GLY A 140 -14.06 10.16 16.51
C GLY A 140 -13.12 9.14 15.86
N PRO A 141 -13.55 7.88 15.71
CA PRO A 141 -12.74 6.85 15.04
C PRO A 141 -12.63 7.07 13.52
N VAL A 142 -13.56 7.84 12.94
CA VAL A 142 -13.71 8.07 11.50
C VAL A 142 -14.25 9.48 11.26
N GLU A 143 -13.63 10.24 10.35
CA GLU A 143 -13.99 11.63 10.06
C GLU A 143 -14.79 11.79 8.76
N GLY A 144 -14.88 10.76 7.93
CA GLY A 144 -15.58 10.85 6.66
C GLY A 144 -15.89 9.50 6.02
N ALA A 145 -16.48 9.58 4.83
CA ALA A 145 -16.85 8.43 4.03
C ALA A 145 -16.00 8.32 2.75
N LEU A 146 -15.83 7.10 2.28
CA LEU A 146 -15.37 6.74 0.94
C LEU A 146 -16.59 6.45 0.08
N THR A 147 -16.81 7.24 -0.96
CA THR A 147 -18.02 7.17 -1.79
C THR A 147 -17.67 7.01 -3.27
N ILE A 148 -18.51 6.31 -4.04
CA ILE A 148 -18.27 6.10 -5.48
C ILE A 148 -18.65 7.30 -6.35
N THR A 149 -19.35 8.29 -5.77
CA THR A 149 -19.78 9.50 -6.46
C THR A 149 -18.91 10.67 -6.03
N ALA A 150 -18.30 11.36 -6.99
CA ALA A 150 -17.48 12.53 -6.69
C ALA A 150 -18.30 13.63 -5.99
N PRO A 151 -17.86 14.14 -4.83
CA PRO A 151 -18.50 15.29 -4.20
C PRO A 151 -18.42 16.52 -5.12
N LYS A 152 -19.55 17.19 -5.37
CA LYS A 152 -19.58 18.37 -6.26
C LYS A 152 -19.01 19.62 -5.60
N THR A 153 -19.30 19.80 -4.32
CA THR A 153 -18.85 20.96 -3.53
C THR A 153 -17.48 20.68 -2.93
N ARG A 154 -16.57 21.65 -3.07
CA ARG A 154 -15.26 21.59 -2.44
C ARG A 154 -15.40 21.67 -0.92
N LYS A 155 -14.74 20.75 -0.22
CA LYS A 155 -14.61 20.72 1.25
C LYS A 155 -13.16 20.47 1.65
N SER A 156 -12.82 20.68 2.90
CA SER A 156 -11.52 20.31 3.44
C SER A 156 -11.60 19.71 4.83
N ILE A 157 -10.60 18.92 5.17
CA ILE A 157 -10.38 18.42 6.53
C ILE A 157 -8.91 18.54 6.89
N SER A 158 -8.64 19.00 8.11
CA SER A 158 -7.28 19.24 8.60
C SER A 158 -6.93 18.35 9.79
N TYR A 159 -5.67 17.97 9.91
CA TYR A 159 -5.14 17.20 11.04
C TYR A 159 -3.76 17.69 11.46
N SER A 160 -3.45 17.51 12.74
CA SER A 160 -2.13 17.84 13.29
C SER A 160 -1.07 16.90 12.72
N ALA A 161 -0.02 17.47 12.13
CA ALA A 161 1.22 16.77 11.80
C ALA A 161 2.13 16.67 13.02
N SER A 162 2.07 17.64 13.95
CA SER A 162 2.82 17.60 15.21
C SER A 162 2.43 16.39 16.05
N GLY A 163 3.38 15.51 16.31
CA GLY A 163 3.21 14.40 17.24
C GLY A 163 3.11 14.89 18.70
N MET A 164 2.40 14.13 19.54
CA MET A 164 2.66 14.14 20.98
C MET A 164 4.02 13.47 21.26
N THR A 165 5.12 14.15 20.98
CA THR A 165 6.43 13.74 21.49
C THR A 165 7.20 14.99 21.88
N LYS A 166 7.14 15.37 23.16
CA LYS A 166 8.24 16.12 23.78
C LYS A 166 9.50 15.26 23.68
N ALA A 167 10.67 15.90 23.62
CA ALA A 167 11.98 15.24 23.53
C ALA A 167 12.10 14.05 24.51
N GLY A 168 12.48 12.87 24.01
CA GLY A 168 12.79 11.69 24.83
C GLY A 168 11.89 10.46 24.63
N VAL A 169 10.83 10.51 23.82
CA VAL A 169 9.98 9.33 23.58
C VAL A 169 10.51 8.51 22.40
N ALA A 170 11.20 7.41 22.71
CA ALA A 170 11.62 6.39 21.75
C ALA A 170 10.43 5.94 20.87
N SER A 171 10.67 5.90 19.55
CA SER A 171 9.80 5.36 18.49
C SER A 171 8.31 5.25 18.86
N ALA A 172 7.50 6.19 18.35
CA ALA A 172 6.04 6.16 18.50
C ALA A 172 5.40 4.84 18.02
N SER A 173 6.13 3.98 17.31
CA SER A 173 5.67 2.65 16.95
C SER A 173 5.82 1.62 18.06
N TRP A 174 6.85 1.70 18.92
CA TRP A 174 6.91 0.85 20.12
C TRP A 174 5.83 1.26 21.10
N THR A 175 5.65 2.56 21.33
CA THR A 175 4.61 3.06 22.24
C THR A 175 3.20 2.80 21.69
N ALA A 176 2.96 2.96 20.38
CA ALA A 176 1.66 2.63 19.77
C ALA A 176 1.34 1.11 19.79
N THR A 177 2.36 0.26 19.77
CA THR A 177 2.20 -1.19 19.92
C THR A 177 2.02 -1.58 21.39
N ALA A 178 2.83 -1.02 22.29
CA ALA A 178 2.79 -1.28 23.74
C ALA A 178 1.54 -0.71 24.42
N LEU A 179 0.90 0.29 23.82
CA LEU A 179 -0.26 0.97 24.39
C LEU A 179 -1.59 0.65 23.69
N ALA A 180 -1.68 -0.37 22.83
CA ALA A 180 -2.96 -0.90 22.32
C ALA A 180 -4.09 0.15 22.16
N GLY A 181 -3.88 1.20 21.38
CA GLY A 181 -4.90 2.24 21.13
C GLY A 181 -5.00 3.38 22.16
N SER A 182 -4.09 3.50 23.13
CA SER A 182 -4.09 4.61 24.13
C SER A 182 -3.37 5.88 23.66
N LEU A 183 -2.78 5.88 22.47
CA LEU A 183 -2.27 7.11 21.84
C LEU A 183 -3.34 7.67 20.91
N GLN A 184 -3.62 8.96 21.07
CA GLN A 184 -4.56 9.69 20.21
C GLN A 184 -4.15 9.51 18.74
N ARG A 185 -5.07 9.00 17.92
CA ARG A 185 -4.90 8.82 16.46
C ARG A 185 -4.48 10.16 15.87
N LEU A 186 -3.32 10.20 15.21
CA LEU A 186 -2.89 11.36 14.44
C LEU A 186 -3.38 11.18 13.00
N GLY A 187 -4.12 12.14 12.45
CA GLY A 187 -4.60 12.06 11.07
C GLY A 187 -6.12 11.97 10.93
N VAL A 188 -6.56 11.51 9.77
CA VAL A 188 -7.98 11.38 9.38
C VAL A 188 -8.25 10.01 8.76
N SER A 189 -9.44 9.50 8.98
CA SER A 189 -9.89 8.19 8.53
C SER A 189 -11.19 8.32 7.74
N PHE A 190 -11.28 7.58 6.66
CA PHE A 190 -12.46 7.51 5.79
C PHE A 190 -12.88 6.06 5.59
N GLU A 191 -14.18 5.80 5.59
CA GLU A 191 -14.72 4.44 5.43
C GLU A 191 -15.78 4.33 4.36
N THR A 192 -15.85 3.17 3.70
CA THR A 192 -17.02 2.83 2.90
C THR A 192 -18.25 2.62 3.79
N ALA A 193 -19.44 2.68 3.18
CA ALA A 193 -20.60 1.99 3.73
C ALA A 193 -20.28 0.48 3.91
N PRO A 194 -21.05 -0.27 4.74
CA PRO A 194 -20.92 -1.72 4.78
C PRO A 194 -21.05 -2.27 3.37
N LEU A 195 -20.10 -3.11 2.96
CA LEU A 195 -20.09 -3.66 1.62
C LEU A 195 -21.32 -4.55 1.43
N PRO A 196 -22.11 -4.36 0.35
CA PRO A 196 -23.35 -5.11 0.15
C PRO A 196 -23.11 -6.59 -0.19
N ALA A 197 -21.90 -6.93 -0.63
CA ALA A 197 -21.46 -8.28 -0.96
C ALA A 197 -19.95 -8.43 -0.72
N ASP A 198 -19.47 -9.67 -0.70
CA ASP A 198 -18.03 -9.95 -0.72
C ASP A 198 -17.37 -9.24 -1.90
N THR A 199 -16.39 -8.39 -1.59
CA THR A 199 -15.72 -7.52 -2.54
C THR A 199 -14.24 -7.83 -2.54
N GLU A 200 -13.72 -8.28 -3.68
CA GLU A 200 -12.31 -8.58 -3.84
C GLU A 200 -11.55 -7.35 -4.34
N ILE A 201 -10.48 -7.00 -3.64
CA ILE A 201 -9.50 -5.98 -4.01
C ILE A 201 -8.16 -6.69 -4.27
N THR A 202 -7.77 -6.78 -5.54
CA THR A 202 -6.53 -7.48 -5.94
C THR A 202 -5.76 -6.70 -6.99
N GLY A 203 -4.60 -6.15 -6.61
CA GLY A 203 -3.75 -5.35 -7.49
C GLY A 203 -3.08 -4.17 -6.77
N PRO A 204 -2.36 -3.33 -7.52
CA PRO A 204 -1.82 -2.05 -7.01
C PRO A 204 -2.94 -1.06 -6.70
N ILE A 205 -2.67 -0.13 -5.77
CA ILE A 205 -3.63 0.88 -5.32
C ILE A 205 -2.98 2.27 -5.45
N ASN A 206 -3.74 3.24 -5.96
CA ASN A 206 -3.33 4.63 -6.03
C ASN A 206 -4.23 5.49 -5.14
N LEU A 207 -3.65 6.31 -4.27
CA LEU A 207 -4.38 7.32 -3.51
C LEU A 207 -4.02 8.71 -4.02
N VAL A 208 -4.97 9.35 -4.69
CA VAL A 208 -4.81 10.70 -5.24
C VAL A 208 -5.38 11.71 -4.25
N LEU A 209 -4.55 12.63 -3.79
CA LEU A 209 -4.93 13.65 -2.82
C LEU A 209 -4.61 15.05 -3.33
N TRP A 210 -5.50 15.99 -3.03
CA TRP A 210 -5.22 17.42 -3.06
C TRP A 210 -4.91 17.85 -1.62
N VAL A 211 -3.70 18.34 -1.38
CA VAL A 211 -3.20 18.62 -0.03
C VAL A 211 -2.55 19.98 0.08
N SER A 212 -2.51 20.51 1.31
CA SER A 212 -1.62 21.61 1.69
C SER A 212 -1.08 21.37 3.10
N SER A 213 0.05 21.97 3.42
CA SER A 213 0.62 22.00 4.79
C SER A 213 0.84 23.43 5.24
N THR A 214 0.90 23.65 6.55
CA THR A 214 1.42 24.90 7.13
C THR A 214 2.96 24.96 7.13
N THR A 215 3.63 23.88 6.77
CA THR A 215 5.10 23.76 6.68
C THR A 215 5.57 23.57 5.24
N GLU A 216 6.89 23.52 5.05
CA GLU A 216 7.53 23.40 3.73
C GLU A 216 7.47 21.99 3.12
N ASP A 217 7.02 20.99 3.87
CA ASP A 217 6.83 19.63 3.40
C ASP A 217 5.85 18.86 4.29
N MET A 218 5.39 17.70 3.84
CA MET A 218 4.55 16.79 4.63
C MET A 218 4.81 15.34 4.24
N ASP A 219 4.89 14.47 5.24
CA ASP A 219 4.83 13.03 5.00
C ASP A 219 3.38 12.52 5.10
N ILE A 220 3.03 11.63 4.18
CA ILE A 220 1.72 11.04 4.03
C ILE A 220 1.86 9.53 4.18
N PHE A 221 1.21 8.99 5.21
CA PHE A 221 1.14 7.57 5.48
C PHE A 221 -0.29 7.10 5.25
N ALA A 222 -0.50 6.28 4.23
CA ALA A 222 -1.79 5.71 3.89
C ALA A 222 -1.87 4.25 4.34
N THR A 223 -2.94 3.88 5.05
CA THR A 223 -3.15 2.50 5.52
C THR A 223 -4.56 2.03 5.16
N ILE A 224 -4.67 0.88 4.51
CA ILE A 224 -5.94 0.21 4.21
C ILE A 224 -6.23 -0.84 5.28
N ARG A 225 -7.42 -0.78 5.88
CA ARG A 225 -7.86 -1.68 6.95
C ARG A 225 -9.19 -2.33 6.60
N ASN A 226 -9.39 -3.55 7.12
CA ASN A 226 -10.64 -4.30 7.02
C ASN A 226 -11.34 -4.21 8.38
N ILE A 227 -12.52 -3.59 8.39
CA ILE A 227 -13.30 -3.39 9.61
C ILE A 227 -14.54 -4.27 9.56
N ASP A 228 -14.76 -5.07 10.59
CA ASP A 228 -15.92 -5.95 10.70
C ASP A 228 -17.22 -5.19 11.05
N PRO A 229 -18.39 -5.84 11.01
CA PRO A 229 -19.67 -5.20 11.34
C PRO A 229 -19.76 -4.64 12.77
N ASP A 230 -18.95 -5.15 13.70
CA ASP A 230 -18.89 -4.68 15.09
C ASP A 230 -17.92 -3.47 15.25
N GLY A 231 -17.29 -3.04 14.15
CA GLY A 231 -16.37 -1.90 14.14
C GLY A 231 -14.94 -2.25 14.53
N LYS A 232 -14.59 -3.54 14.61
CA LYS A 232 -13.25 -4.00 14.99
C LYS A 232 -12.40 -4.31 13.77
N ASP A 233 -11.08 -4.20 13.94
CA ASP A 233 -10.13 -4.59 12.91
C ASP A 233 -10.05 -6.09 12.71
N VAL A 234 -10.07 -6.49 11.45
CA VAL A 234 -9.72 -7.82 11.00
C VAL A 234 -8.29 -7.80 10.51
N TRP A 235 -7.37 -8.16 11.40
CA TRP A 235 -5.93 -8.14 11.15
C TRP A 235 -5.46 -9.28 10.25
N GLU A 236 -4.37 -9.02 9.56
CA GLU A 236 -3.56 -9.99 8.82
C GLU A 236 -2.35 -10.42 9.65
N ILE A 237 -1.79 -11.59 9.34
CA ILE A 237 -0.57 -12.06 10.01
C ILE A 237 0.65 -11.55 9.25
N GLY A 238 1.36 -10.61 9.86
CA GLY A 238 2.58 -9.98 9.36
C GLY A 238 3.76 -10.95 9.26
N GLN A 239 4.79 -10.48 8.57
CA GLN A 239 6.01 -11.26 8.31
C GLN A 239 6.79 -11.68 9.57
N GLN A 240 6.51 -11.06 10.73
CA GLN A 240 7.05 -11.39 12.05
C GLN A 240 5.97 -11.88 13.02
N GLN A 241 4.86 -12.42 12.51
CA GLN A 241 3.68 -12.88 13.29
C GLN A 241 2.91 -11.80 14.03
N GLN A 242 3.20 -10.53 13.76
CA GLN A 242 2.48 -9.39 14.32
C GLN A 242 1.20 -9.10 13.53
N PRO A 243 0.13 -8.56 14.15
CA PRO A 243 -1.04 -8.08 13.42
C PRO A 243 -0.65 -6.91 12.50
N VAL A 244 -1.00 -7.02 11.22
CA VAL A 244 -0.76 -5.97 10.22
C VAL A 244 -2.04 -5.61 9.46
N PRO A 245 -2.15 -4.36 8.95
CA PRO A 245 -3.26 -3.95 8.11
C PRO A 245 -3.21 -4.62 6.73
N VAL A 246 -4.21 -4.33 5.88
CA VAL A 246 -4.35 -4.96 4.55
C VAL A 246 -3.25 -4.51 3.60
N ALA A 247 -2.99 -3.20 3.52
CA ALA A 247 -1.99 -2.61 2.62
C ALA A 247 -1.55 -1.23 3.14
N LYS A 248 -0.38 -0.77 2.71
CA LYS A 248 0.22 0.50 3.13
C LYS A 248 0.91 1.21 1.96
N GLY A 249 0.96 2.53 2.04
CA GLY A 249 1.64 3.40 1.10
C GLY A 249 2.18 4.63 1.79
N TRP A 250 3.20 5.22 1.18
CA TRP A 250 3.94 6.34 1.77
C TRP A 250 4.35 7.32 0.68
N LEU A 251 4.29 8.61 1.01
CA LEU A 251 4.84 9.65 0.16
C LEU A 251 5.28 10.84 1.01
N ARG A 252 6.47 11.34 0.72
CA ARG A 252 6.89 12.69 1.10
C ARG A 252 6.44 13.65 0.02
N ALA A 253 5.65 14.67 0.34
CA ALA A 253 5.01 15.51 -0.66
C ALA A 253 6.00 16.28 -1.53
N SER A 254 7.18 16.65 -1.02
CA SER A 254 8.23 17.26 -1.85
C SER A 254 8.79 16.31 -2.91
N HIS A 255 8.63 14.99 -2.75
CA HIS A 255 9.05 13.98 -3.71
C HIS A 255 7.93 13.58 -4.70
N ARG A 256 6.84 14.36 -4.79
CA ARG A 256 5.66 14.06 -5.62
C ARG A 256 5.89 14.06 -7.14
N LYS A 257 7.08 14.43 -7.63
CA LYS A 257 7.37 14.42 -9.06
C LYS A 257 7.25 13.00 -9.61
N LEU A 258 6.33 12.82 -10.55
CA LEU A 258 6.13 11.54 -11.23
C LEU A 258 7.12 11.37 -12.38
N ASP A 259 7.64 10.16 -12.52
CA ASP A 259 8.22 9.66 -13.76
C ASP A 259 7.06 9.37 -14.73
N ARG A 260 7.02 10.10 -15.86
CA ARG A 260 5.92 10.02 -16.82
C ARG A 260 5.91 8.72 -17.62
N GLU A 261 7.04 8.05 -17.78
CA GLU A 261 7.15 6.82 -18.56
C GLU A 261 6.79 5.60 -17.72
N LEU A 262 7.11 5.63 -16.42
CA LEU A 262 6.88 4.51 -15.51
C LEU A 262 5.55 4.59 -14.75
N SER A 263 4.99 5.80 -14.60
CA SER A 263 3.72 5.98 -13.90
C SER A 263 2.55 5.40 -14.70
N LEU A 264 1.68 4.71 -13.98
CA LEU A 264 0.44 4.15 -14.52
C LEU A 264 -0.74 4.73 -13.72
N PRO A 265 -1.96 4.83 -14.29
CA PRO A 265 -3.11 5.40 -13.59
C PRO A 265 -3.39 4.80 -12.20
N TYR A 266 -3.05 3.52 -12.03
CA TYR A 266 -3.25 2.74 -10.80
C TYR A 266 -1.99 2.53 -9.96
N ARG A 267 -0.84 3.04 -10.40
CA ARG A 267 0.44 2.89 -9.72
C ARG A 267 1.34 4.08 -10.07
N PRO A 268 1.36 5.13 -9.24
CA PRO A 268 2.25 6.26 -9.48
C PRO A 268 3.70 5.80 -9.31
N TYR A 269 4.60 6.35 -10.12
CA TYR A 269 6.03 6.11 -10.01
C TYR A 269 6.72 7.46 -9.82
N HIS A 270 7.36 7.65 -8.68
CA HIS A 270 8.02 8.92 -8.35
C HIS A 270 9.46 8.89 -8.84
N ALA A 271 9.88 9.97 -9.52
CA ALA A 271 11.23 10.10 -10.04
C ALA A 271 12.26 10.25 -8.92
N HIS A 272 11.86 10.87 -7.79
CA HIS A 272 12.72 11.14 -6.64
C HIS A 272 14.03 11.89 -6.96
N ASP A 273 14.14 12.52 -8.13
CA ASP A 273 15.34 13.20 -8.63
C ASP A 273 15.45 14.67 -8.20
N GLU A 274 14.35 15.26 -7.74
CA GLU A 274 14.29 16.62 -7.20
C GLU A 274 13.29 16.73 -6.03
N ARG A 275 13.43 17.80 -5.23
CA ARG A 275 12.43 18.20 -4.24
C ARG A 275 11.60 19.36 -4.76
N GLN A 276 10.30 19.13 -4.91
CA GLN A 276 9.30 20.16 -5.15
C GLN A 276 8.73 20.62 -3.81
N TRP A 277 9.43 21.47 -3.07
CA TRP A 277 8.97 21.94 -1.76
C TRP A 277 7.55 22.52 -1.79
N LEU A 278 6.84 22.39 -0.68
CA LEU A 278 5.53 23.01 -0.49
C LEU A 278 5.73 24.46 -0.06
N LYS A 279 4.91 25.37 -0.61
CA LYS A 279 4.72 26.68 0.02
C LYS A 279 3.59 26.54 1.05
N PRO A 280 3.75 27.04 2.28
CA PRO A 280 2.69 26.97 3.29
C PRO A 280 1.34 27.46 2.75
N GLY A 281 0.32 26.61 2.86
CA GLY A 281 -1.05 26.87 2.39
C GLY A 281 -1.29 26.68 0.88
N GLU A 282 -0.25 26.46 0.07
CA GLU A 282 -0.40 26.13 -1.35
C GLU A 282 -0.98 24.73 -1.51
N ILE A 283 -1.94 24.60 -2.41
CA ILE A 283 -2.64 23.34 -2.68
C ILE A 283 -1.96 22.65 -3.84
N VAL A 284 -1.48 21.43 -3.59
CA VAL A 284 -0.84 20.60 -4.60
C VAL A 284 -1.55 19.26 -4.70
N GLN A 285 -1.48 18.64 -5.88
CA GLN A 285 -1.89 17.26 -6.07
C GLN A 285 -0.71 16.32 -5.79
N VAL A 286 -0.98 15.22 -5.10
CA VAL A 286 -0.03 14.15 -4.83
C VAL A 286 -0.68 12.79 -5.09
N GLU A 287 0.13 11.80 -5.47
CA GLU A 287 -0.33 10.43 -5.72
C GLU A 287 0.47 9.46 -4.84
N VAL A 288 -0.16 8.82 -3.88
CA VAL A 288 0.51 7.88 -2.96
C VAL A 288 0.38 6.47 -3.51
N GLU A 289 1.52 5.82 -3.80
CA GLU A 289 1.56 4.40 -4.14
C GLU A 289 1.24 3.57 -2.89
N ILE A 290 0.05 2.98 -2.83
CA ILE A 290 -0.28 1.96 -1.84
C ILE A 290 0.06 0.61 -2.44
N TRP A 291 0.97 -0.11 -1.77
CA TRP A 291 1.52 -1.35 -2.27
C TRP A 291 0.43 -2.38 -2.53
N PRO A 292 0.64 -3.26 -3.53
CA PRO A 292 -0.39 -4.15 -4.00
C PRO A 292 -0.89 -5.11 -2.92
N THR A 293 -2.15 -5.51 -3.06
CA THR A 293 -2.83 -6.43 -2.14
C THR A 293 -3.60 -7.48 -2.92
N CYS A 294 -3.99 -8.55 -2.25
CA CYS A 294 -5.01 -9.51 -2.68
C CYS A 294 -5.87 -9.82 -1.46
N MET A 295 -7.09 -9.26 -1.41
CA MET A 295 -7.94 -9.33 -0.23
C MET A 295 -9.42 -9.34 -0.61
N VAL A 296 -10.19 -10.28 -0.04
CA VAL A 296 -11.65 -10.30 -0.08
C VAL A 296 -12.19 -9.71 1.22
N PHE A 297 -12.82 -8.55 1.12
CA PHE A 297 -13.60 -7.96 2.21
C PHE A 297 -14.99 -8.61 2.20
N ARG A 298 -15.39 -9.21 3.32
CA ARG A 298 -16.68 -9.91 3.42
C ARG A 298 -17.85 -8.93 3.38
N LYS A 299 -19.02 -9.41 2.95
CA LYS A 299 -20.28 -8.68 3.07
C LYS A 299 -20.46 -8.12 4.50
N GLY A 300 -20.88 -6.87 4.60
CA GLY A 300 -21.07 -6.16 5.87
C GLY A 300 -19.80 -5.51 6.43
N HIS A 301 -18.61 -5.91 5.96
CA HIS A 301 -17.36 -5.26 6.35
C HIS A 301 -17.21 -3.90 5.66
N ARG A 302 -16.26 -3.10 6.13
CA ARG A 302 -15.91 -1.79 5.56
C ARG A 302 -14.44 -1.76 5.16
N ILE A 303 -14.14 -1.04 4.09
CA ILE A 303 -12.77 -0.65 3.75
C ILE A 303 -12.52 0.69 4.44
N ARG A 304 -11.53 0.74 5.34
CA ARG A 304 -11.09 1.97 6.00
C ARG A 304 -9.75 2.42 5.42
N LEU A 305 -9.65 3.69 5.07
CA LEU A 305 -8.42 4.38 4.71
C LEU A 305 -8.03 5.32 5.85
N ASP A 306 -6.87 5.08 6.46
CA ASP A 306 -6.26 6.02 7.41
C ASP A 306 -5.16 6.81 6.70
N ILE A 307 -5.17 8.14 6.87
CA ILE A 307 -4.15 9.07 6.38
C ILE A 307 -3.53 9.78 7.57
N GLN A 308 -2.22 9.60 7.75
CA GLN A 308 -1.51 10.02 8.96
C GLN A 308 -0.19 10.73 8.60
N PRO A 309 0.34 11.60 9.49
CA PRO A 309 1.63 12.28 9.27
C PRO A 309 2.85 11.41 9.62
N LYS A 310 2.63 10.20 10.14
CA LYS A 310 3.65 9.26 10.59
C LYS A 310 3.18 7.82 10.42
N ASP A 311 4.08 6.88 10.63
CA ASP A 311 3.79 5.45 10.64
C ASP A 311 2.59 5.09 11.52
N GLY A 312 1.56 4.54 10.86
CA GLY A 312 0.36 4.04 11.49
C GLY A 312 0.50 2.61 12.01
N VAL A 313 -0.65 2.01 12.33
CA VAL A 313 -0.77 0.63 12.82
C VAL A 313 -0.03 -0.37 11.92
N GLY A 314 0.64 -1.36 12.53
CA GLY A 314 1.38 -2.41 11.83
C GLY A 314 2.62 -1.93 11.06
N SER A 315 3.23 -0.78 11.40
CA SER A 315 4.55 -0.39 10.88
C SER A 315 5.71 -1.07 11.63
N ALA A 316 5.55 -1.42 12.91
CA ALA A 316 6.63 -2.02 13.68
C ALA A 316 7.13 -3.35 13.07
N PRO A 317 8.45 -3.59 13.02
CA PRO A 317 9.55 -2.72 13.47
C PRO A 317 10.09 -1.77 12.39
N TYR A 318 9.52 -1.75 11.19
CA TYR A 318 9.98 -0.97 10.04
C TYR A 318 9.31 0.40 10.01
N THR A 319 9.91 1.36 10.72
CA THR A 319 9.42 2.73 10.82
C THR A 319 10.33 3.72 10.09
N HIS A 320 9.74 4.79 9.60
CA HIS A 320 10.42 5.91 8.98
C HIS A 320 10.93 6.88 10.05
N TYR A 321 12.06 7.52 9.75
CA TYR A 321 12.55 8.62 10.57
C TYR A 321 11.57 9.79 10.49
N SER A 322 11.20 10.33 11.65
CA SER A 322 10.42 11.58 11.71
C SER A 322 11.30 12.72 11.22
N ALA A 323 10.84 13.43 10.18
CA ALA A 323 11.49 14.64 9.73
C ALA A 323 10.99 15.86 10.53
N ASP A 324 11.87 16.84 10.74
CA ASP A 324 11.59 18.02 11.58
C ASP A 324 10.42 18.89 11.06
N TYR A 325 10.15 18.86 9.75
CA TYR A 325 9.04 19.59 9.13
C TYR A 325 7.67 18.92 9.25
N ASN A 326 7.58 17.68 9.76
CA ASN A 326 6.30 17.03 10.09
C ASN A 326 5.75 17.59 11.41
N VAL A 327 5.59 18.91 11.43
CA VAL A 327 5.03 19.72 12.50
C VAL A 327 3.94 20.59 11.89
N GLY A 328 3.04 21.13 12.70
CA GLY A 328 1.96 21.99 12.23
C GLY A 328 0.72 21.22 11.78
N THR A 329 0.04 21.71 10.74
CA THR A 329 -1.27 21.22 10.29
C THR A 329 -1.27 20.87 8.81
N ASN A 330 -1.66 19.64 8.51
CA ASN A 330 -1.90 19.15 7.16
C ASN A 330 -3.39 19.27 6.82
N THR A 331 -3.72 19.56 5.57
CA THR A 331 -5.09 19.69 5.10
C THR A 331 -5.30 18.87 3.82
N ILE A 332 -6.40 18.13 3.77
CA ILE A 332 -6.86 17.39 2.60
C ILE A 332 -8.08 18.11 2.03
N PHE A 333 -8.03 18.42 0.75
CA PHE A 333 -9.14 18.99 -0.01
C PHE A 333 -9.89 17.88 -0.74
N THR A 334 -11.20 18.05 -0.84
CA THR A 334 -12.12 17.07 -1.42
C THR A 334 -13.17 17.81 -2.25
N GLY A 335 -13.79 17.10 -3.19
CA GLY A 335 -14.85 17.62 -4.05
C GLY A 335 -14.44 18.73 -5.03
N GLY A 336 -15.35 19.05 -5.95
CA GLY A 336 -15.12 20.04 -7.01
C GLY A 336 -13.92 19.67 -7.89
N SER A 337 -13.09 20.66 -8.23
CA SER A 337 -11.82 20.43 -8.95
C SER A 337 -10.74 19.75 -8.10
N THR A 338 -10.92 19.69 -6.78
CA THR A 338 -9.99 19.08 -5.82
C THR A 338 -10.50 17.74 -5.29
N ALA A 339 -11.15 16.95 -6.16
CA ALA A 339 -11.75 15.67 -5.77
C ALA A 339 -10.67 14.61 -5.49
N SER A 340 -10.22 14.51 -4.24
CA SER A 340 -9.35 13.43 -3.75
C SER A 340 -10.07 12.07 -3.75
N TYR A 341 -9.37 11.02 -4.17
CA TYR A 341 -9.94 9.67 -4.28
C TYR A 341 -8.91 8.55 -4.07
N LEU A 342 -9.40 7.41 -3.60
CA LEU A 342 -8.71 6.14 -3.55
C LEU A 342 -9.13 5.29 -4.76
N LEU A 343 -8.17 4.90 -5.61
CA LEU A 343 -8.41 4.02 -6.75
C LEU A 343 -8.15 2.58 -6.36
N LEU A 344 -9.22 1.78 -6.29
CA LEU A 344 -9.15 0.37 -5.88
C LEU A 344 -9.28 -0.59 -7.07
N PRO A 345 -8.47 -1.67 -7.11
CA PRO A 345 -8.58 -2.73 -8.10
C PRO A 345 -9.69 -3.74 -7.73
N VAL A 346 -10.95 -3.39 -7.99
CA VAL A 346 -12.08 -4.28 -7.71
C VAL A 346 -12.11 -5.42 -8.72
N ILE A 347 -12.10 -6.66 -8.24
CA ILE A 347 -12.16 -7.85 -9.10
C ILE A 347 -13.59 -8.38 -9.14
N PRO A 348 -14.25 -8.41 -10.33
CA PRO A 348 -15.55 -9.04 -10.46
C PRO A 348 -15.42 -10.55 -10.22
N LYS A 349 -16.49 -11.14 -9.64
CA LYS A 349 -16.58 -12.61 -9.51
C LYS A 349 -16.49 -13.25 -10.90
N LYS A 350 -15.81 -14.39 -10.97
CA LYS A 350 -15.76 -15.22 -12.18
C LYS A 350 -17.14 -15.80 -12.48
#